data_AF-I0YLK2-F1
#
_entry.id   AF-I0YLK2-F1
#
_cell.length_a   1.000
_cell.length_b   1.000
_cell.length_c   1.000
_cell.angle_alpha   90.00
_cell.angle_beta   90.00
_cell.angle_gamma   90.00
#
_symmetry.space_group_name_H-M   'P 1'
#
loop_
_entity.id
_entity.type
_entity.pdbx_description
1 polymer ?
#
loop_
_entity_poly.entity_id
_entity_poly.type
_entity_poly.pdbx_seq_one_letter_code
_entity_poly.pdbx_strand_id
1 'polypeptide(L)'
;IRLAIIGDVHSHWYEDDADALESLGVDAAVFIGDFGEEAVGLIRRVADVRTPKAVILGNHDAWYSLTAWARNKWIMSGAARGDAVYAGVTKQLEILGDNHVGYGSKSFVSASGVPFSVVGARPFSKGGNSWTDVATFYIDKYDVYGFSDSAYRIAQAVKTQPQENTVIVAAHNGPSGLGSSHHDICGADFKPKAGDHGDPDLETAMGYVEASGLHVPLVTFGHMHESLKFGKKTRNMIEIHPDTGTVYLNTAVVPRV
;
A
#
# COMPACT_ATOMS: atom_id res chain seq x y z
N ILE A 1 -19.51 1.94 8.86
CA ILE A 1 -18.14 1.38 8.77
C ILE A 1 -17.20 2.38 9.38
N ARG A 2 -16.45 1.99 10.40
CA ARG A 2 -15.42 2.79 11.07
C ARG A 2 -14.10 2.07 10.92
N LEU A 3 -13.13 2.73 10.29
CA LEU A 3 -11.80 2.17 10.05
C LEU A 3 -10.76 2.94 10.86
N ALA A 4 -9.72 2.24 11.31
CA ALA A 4 -8.44 2.86 11.64
C ALA A 4 -7.48 2.58 10.48
N ILE A 5 -6.78 3.60 9.98
CA ILE A 5 -5.83 3.43 8.89
C ILE A 5 -4.46 3.88 9.40
N ILE A 6 -3.47 3.00 9.27
CA ILE A 6 -2.15 3.15 9.86
C ILE A 6 -1.12 3.03 8.72
N GLY A 7 -0.51 4.14 8.32
CA GLY A 7 0.45 4.17 7.21
C GLY A 7 1.89 4.38 7.65
N ASP A 8 2.82 3.83 6.87
CA ASP A 8 4.26 4.10 6.92
C ASP A 8 4.85 3.91 8.33
N VAL A 9 4.68 2.72 8.90
CA VAL A 9 4.99 2.45 10.32
C VAL A 9 6.46 2.70 10.68
N HIS A 10 7.39 2.43 9.77
CA HIS A 10 8.84 2.67 9.90
C HIS A 10 9.44 2.26 11.26
N SER A 11 9.12 1.05 11.71
CA SER A 11 9.52 0.48 13.00
C SER A 11 8.85 1.07 14.25
N HIS A 12 7.95 2.04 14.10
CA HIS A 12 7.22 2.69 15.20
C HIS A 12 5.87 2.02 15.47
N TRP A 13 5.89 0.71 15.76
CA TRP A 13 4.72 -0.02 16.26
C TRP A 13 5.05 -0.77 17.55
N TYR A 14 4.38 -0.35 18.62
CA TYR A 14 4.59 -0.76 20.01
C TYR A 14 3.29 -1.34 20.61
N GLU A 15 3.39 -1.87 21.83
CA GLU A 15 2.24 -2.46 22.53
C GLU A 15 1.14 -1.43 22.82
N ASP A 16 1.52 -0.22 23.26
CA ASP A 16 0.59 0.87 23.53
C ASP A 16 -0.23 1.28 22.27
N ASP A 17 0.35 1.17 21.07
CA ASP A 17 -0.36 1.45 19.82
C ASP A 17 -1.45 0.42 19.54
N ALA A 18 -1.18 -0.86 19.85
CA ALA A 18 -2.15 -1.94 19.72
C ALA A 18 -3.30 -1.77 20.73
N ASP A 19 -2.98 -1.43 21.97
CA ASP A 19 -3.99 -1.16 23.02
C ASP A 19 -4.86 0.06 22.68
N ALA A 20 -4.24 1.11 22.13
CA ALA A 20 -4.96 2.28 21.63
C ALA A 20 -5.90 1.90 20.48
N LEU A 21 -5.43 1.10 19.52
CA LEU A 21 -6.23 0.63 18.40
C LEU A 21 -7.42 -0.24 18.86
N GLU A 22 -7.23 -1.16 19.80
CA GLU A 22 -8.32 -1.96 20.39
C GLU A 22 -9.36 -1.05 21.07
N SER A 23 -8.89 -0.03 21.80
CA SER A 23 -9.76 0.93 22.52
C SER A 23 -10.60 1.82 21.59
N LEU A 24 -10.18 2.01 20.33
CA LEU A 24 -10.97 2.79 19.36
C LEU A 24 -12.29 2.10 19.00
N GLY A 25 -12.40 0.77 19.12
CA GLY A 25 -13.62 0.03 18.74
C GLY A 25 -13.98 0.22 17.27
N VAL A 26 -12.99 0.10 16.38
CA VAL A 26 -13.19 0.17 14.92
C VAL A 26 -13.66 -1.18 14.36
N ASP A 27 -14.34 -1.15 13.22
CA ASP A 27 -14.79 -2.36 12.53
C ASP A 27 -13.59 -3.13 11.93
N ALA A 28 -12.59 -2.41 11.43
CA ALA A 28 -11.32 -2.98 10.97
C ALA A 28 -10.19 -1.95 10.99
N ALA A 29 -8.96 -2.45 11.08
CA ALA A 29 -7.73 -1.69 10.83
C ALA A 29 -7.21 -1.96 9.41
N VAL A 30 -6.64 -0.94 8.77
CA VAL A 30 -5.96 -1.06 7.48
C VAL A 30 -4.53 -0.56 7.64
N PHE A 31 -3.56 -1.46 7.56
CA PHE A 31 -2.15 -1.11 7.65
C PHE A 31 -1.56 -0.94 6.25
N ILE A 32 -0.88 0.20 6.03
CA ILE A 32 -0.33 0.63 4.75
C ILE A 32 1.21 0.69 4.85
N GLY A 33 1.81 -0.49 4.75
CA GLY A 33 3.21 -0.72 4.41
C GLY A 33 4.29 0.05 5.17
N ASP A 34 5.50 -0.07 4.61
CA ASP A 34 6.75 0.47 5.13
C ASP A 34 6.93 0.20 6.62
N PHE A 35 6.86 -1.05 7.01
CA PHE A 35 6.98 -1.50 8.40
C PHE A 35 8.40 -1.42 8.94
N GLY A 36 9.42 -1.58 8.09
CA GLY A 36 10.83 -1.33 8.47
C GLY A 36 11.84 -2.29 7.87
N GLU A 37 12.10 -2.19 6.56
CA GLU A 37 13.21 -2.92 5.89
C GLU A 37 13.15 -4.45 6.06
N GLU A 38 12.02 -5.07 5.68
CA GLU A 38 11.75 -6.51 5.85
C GLU A 38 11.71 -6.96 7.34
N ALA A 39 11.21 -6.09 8.24
CA ALA A 39 11.10 -6.35 9.69
C ALA A 39 10.07 -7.44 10.06
N VAL A 40 10.44 -8.71 9.85
CA VAL A 40 9.63 -9.90 10.19
C VAL A 40 9.10 -9.89 11.64
N GLY A 41 9.90 -9.41 12.59
CA GLY A 41 9.48 -9.32 14.00
C GLY A 41 8.34 -8.33 14.23
N LEU A 42 8.36 -7.19 13.54
CA LEU A 42 7.29 -6.19 13.63
C LEU A 42 6.04 -6.64 12.87
N ILE A 43 6.20 -7.27 11.71
CA ILE A 43 5.07 -7.91 10.99
C ILE A 43 4.36 -8.93 11.87
N ARG A 44 5.09 -9.68 12.71
CA ARG A 44 4.47 -10.60 13.68
C ARG A 44 3.62 -9.86 14.71
N ARG A 45 4.12 -8.77 15.28
CA ARG A 45 3.34 -7.92 16.20
C ARG A 45 2.07 -7.38 15.53
N VAL A 46 2.17 -6.93 14.29
CA VAL A 46 1.01 -6.47 13.50
C VAL A 46 0.03 -7.62 13.25
N ALA A 47 0.53 -8.82 12.91
CA ALA A 47 -0.30 -10.00 12.73
C ALA A 47 -1.02 -10.44 14.03
N ASP A 48 -0.40 -10.22 15.19
CA ASP A 48 -0.94 -10.58 16.51
C ASP A 48 -1.99 -9.57 17.06
N VAL A 49 -2.13 -8.38 16.47
CA VAL A 49 -3.18 -7.39 16.84
C VAL A 49 -4.57 -8.04 16.82
N ARG A 50 -5.42 -7.84 17.84
CA ARG A 50 -6.72 -8.54 17.87
C ARG A 50 -7.78 -7.90 16.98
N THR A 51 -7.70 -6.59 16.79
CA THR A 51 -8.59 -5.85 15.89
C THR A 51 -8.57 -6.48 14.48
N PRO A 52 -9.74 -6.77 13.87
CA PRO A 52 -9.81 -7.27 12.50
C PRO A 52 -9.01 -6.37 11.57
N LYS A 53 -8.21 -6.93 10.66
CA LYS A 53 -7.29 -6.11 9.87
C LYS A 53 -7.08 -6.58 8.44
N ALA A 54 -6.75 -5.62 7.59
CA ALA A 54 -6.16 -5.80 6.28
C ALA A 54 -4.79 -5.11 6.27
N VAL A 55 -3.84 -5.70 5.54
CA VAL A 55 -2.46 -5.23 5.48
C VAL A 55 -2.03 -5.21 4.02
N ILE A 56 -1.42 -4.11 3.58
CA ILE A 56 -0.65 -4.09 2.35
C ILE A 56 0.80 -3.74 2.69
N LEU A 57 1.74 -4.44 2.06
CA LEU A 57 3.16 -4.22 2.25
C LEU A 57 3.68 -3.10 1.33
N GLY A 58 4.66 -2.35 1.80
CA GLY A 58 5.29 -1.23 1.12
C GLY A 58 6.69 -1.52 0.60
N ASN A 59 7.33 -0.56 -0.07
CA ASN A 59 8.63 -0.80 -0.70
C ASN A 59 9.75 -1.10 0.31
N HIS A 60 9.68 -0.55 1.53
CA HIS A 60 10.59 -0.93 2.60
C HIS A 60 10.35 -2.35 3.11
N ASP A 61 9.20 -2.97 2.85
CA ASP A 61 8.95 -4.36 3.23
C ASP A 61 9.52 -5.37 2.24
N ALA A 62 10.19 -4.88 1.19
CA ALA A 62 11.03 -5.63 0.28
C ALA A 62 12.35 -4.86 0.01
N TRP A 63 12.87 -4.15 1.01
CA TRP A 63 14.00 -3.22 0.86
C TRP A 63 15.23 -3.85 0.20
N TYR A 64 15.54 -5.10 0.55
CA TYR A 64 16.71 -5.81 0.04
C TYR A 64 16.44 -6.51 -1.29
N SER A 65 15.16 -6.70 -1.65
CA SER A 65 14.76 -7.68 -2.63
C SER A 65 13.91 -7.14 -3.79
N LEU A 66 13.31 -5.97 -3.64
CA LEU A 66 12.41 -5.36 -4.62
C LEU A 66 13.10 -5.05 -5.96
N THR A 67 14.28 -4.42 -5.91
CA THR A 67 15.00 -4.00 -7.13
C THR A 67 16.19 -4.89 -7.44
N ALA A 68 16.53 -5.02 -8.72
CA ALA A 68 17.74 -5.76 -9.14
C ALA A 68 19.01 -5.20 -8.48
N TRP A 69 19.11 -3.87 -8.35
CA TRP A 69 20.22 -3.23 -7.65
C TRP A 69 20.27 -3.60 -6.17
N ALA A 70 19.14 -3.52 -5.44
CA ALA A 70 19.08 -3.88 -4.03
C ALA A 70 19.46 -5.35 -3.80
N ARG A 71 18.92 -6.26 -4.63
CA ARG A 71 19.24 -7.69 -4.60
C ARG A 71 20.74 -7.93 -4.78
N ASN A 72 21.32 -7.33 -5.81
CA ASN A 72 22.74 -7.49 -6.09
C ASN A 72 23.60 -6.94 -4.95
N LYS A 73 23.27 -5.77 -4.40
CA LYS A 73 23.97 -5.19 -3.25
C LYS A 73 23.90 -6.09 -2.02
N TRP A 74 22.74 -6.68 -1.75
CA TRP A 74 22.52 -7.60 -0.64
C TRP A 74 23.27 -8.95 -0.81
N ILE A 75 23.29 -9.50 -2.02
CA ILE A 75 24.08 -10.71 -2.31
C ILE A 75 25.58 -10.41 -2.11
N MET A 76 26.06 -9.26 -2.60
CA MET A 76 27.45 -8.86 -2.50
C MET A 76 27.91 -8.55 -1.08
N SER A 77 27.01 -8.22 -0.15
CA SER A 77 27.35 -8.07 1.28
C SER A 77 27.58 -9.43 1.98
N GLY A 78 27.35 -10.54 1.28
CA GLY A 78 27.48 -11.90 1.83
C GLY A 78 26.28 -12.34 2.65
N ALA A 79 25.22 -11.53 2.72
CA ALA A 79 24.07 -11.76 3.58
C ALA A 79 23.04 -12.76 3.02
N ALA A 80 22.98 -12.97 1.69
CA ALA A 80 22.11 -13.98 1.06
C ALA A 80 22.79 -14.73 -0.10
N ARG A 81 22.43 -16.00 -0.29
CA ARG A 81 22.83 -16.84 -1.45
C ARG A 81 21.60 -17.60 -1.99
N GLY A 82 21.44 -17.70 -3.31
CA GLY A 82 20.37 -18.49 -3.95
C GLY A 82 18.95 -18.02 -3.62
N ASP A 83 18.02 -18.95 -3.39
CA ASP A 83 16.59 -18.68 -3.09
C ASP A 83 16.34 -17.84 -1.82
N ALA A 84 17.37 -17.61 -1.00
CA ALA A 84 17.30 -16.79 0.22
C ALA A 84 17.06 -15.29 -0.05
N VAL A 85 17.18 -14.83 -1.31
CA VAL A 85 17.05 -13.41 -1.67
C VAL A 85 15.68 -12.82 -1.30
N TYR A 86 14.64 -13.65 -1.26
CA TYR A 86 13.29 -13.23 -0.88
C TYR A 86 12.84 -13.76 0.48
N ALA A 87 13.74 -14.27 1.32
CA ALA A 87 13.37 -14.95 2.56
C ALA A 87 12.58 -14.05 3.52
N GLY A 88 12.97 -12.78 3.67
CA GLY A 88 12.25 -11.80 4.50
C GLY A 88 10.85 -11.54 3.97
N VAL A 89 10.73 -11.18 2.68
CA VAL A 89 9.44 -11.02 1.98
C VAL A 89 8.54 -12.25 2.13
N THR A 90 9.04 -13.45 1.81
CA THR A 90 8.27 -14.69 1.94
C THR A 90 7.80 -14.88 3.39
N LYS A 91 8.66 -14.63 4.38
CA LYS A 91 8.28 -14.82 5.78
C LYS A 91 7.22 -13.83 6.25
N GLN A 92 7.29 -12.58 5.80
CA GLN A 92 6.26 -11.58 6.09
C GLN A 92 4.91 -11.98 5.49
N LEU A 93 4.90 -12.42 4.24
CA LEU A 93 3.68 -12.91 3.57
C LEU A 93 3.09 -14.13 4.28
N GLU A 94 3.92 -15.10 4.69
CA GLU A 94 3.49 -16.26 5.47
C GLU A 94 2.85 -15.87 6.81
N ILE A 95 3.44 -14.92 7.53
CA ILE A 95 2.93 -14.44 8.83
C ILE A 95 1.60 -13.72 8.65
N LEU A 96 1.48 -12.88 7.62
CA LEU A 96 0.27 -12.11 7.37
C LEU A 96 -0.87 -13.01 6.88
N GLY A 97 -0.57 -14.04 6.07
CA GLY A 97 -1.55 -14.93 5.47
C GLY A 97 -2.69 -14.14 4.81
N ASP A 98 -3.93 -14.49 5.13
CA ASP A 98 -5.14 -13.84 4.60
C ASP A 98 -5.35 -12.40 5.08
N ASN A 99 -4.45 -11.84 5.91
CA ASN A 99 -4.46 -10.40 6.21
C ASN A 99 -3.75 -9.59 5.13
N HIS A 100 -2.84 -10.17 4.34
CA HIS A 100 -2.20 -9.47 3.24
C HIS A 100 -3.16 -9.35 2.05
N VAL A 101 -3.51 -8.12 1.64
CA VAL A 101 -4.52 -7.88 0.61
C VAL A 101 -3.95 -7.52 -0.77
N GLY A 102 -2.63 -7.39 -0.94
CA GLY A 102 -2.04 -6.97 -2.22
C GLY A 102 -2.45 -7.88 -3.40
N TYR A 103 -3.05 -7.31 -4.44
CA TYR A 103 -3.74 -8.02 -5.55
C TYR A 103 -4.88 -8.96 -5.15
N GLY A 104 -5.31 -8.92 -3.91
CA GLY A 104 -6.40 -9.72 -3.35
C GLY A 104 -7.36 -8.84 -2.57
N SER A 105 -8.08 -9.45 -1.62
CA SER A 105 -9.04 -8.75 -0.80
C SER A 105 -9.31 -9.45 0.51
N LYS A 106 -9.83 -8.71 1.47
CA LYS A 106 -10.40 -9.27 2.71
C LYS A 106 -11.74 -8.62 2.99
N SER A 107 -12.75 -9.44 3.24
CA SER A 107 -14.11 -8.99 3.57
C SER A 107 -14.34 -8.94 5.07
N PHE A 108 -15.18 -8.01 5.49
CA PHE A 108 -15.57 -7.74 6.87
C PHE A 108 -17.07 -7.43 6.94
N VAL A 109 -17.61 -7.47 8.15
CA VAL A 109 -18.97 -6.98 8.44
C VAL A 109 -18.85 -6.00 9.58
N SER A 110 -19.36 -4.78 9.41
CA SER A 110 -19.34 -3.78 10.47
C SER A 110 -20.20 -4.20 11.66
N ALA A 111 -20.01 -3.55 12.81
CA ALA A 111 -20.87 -3.72 13.98
C ALA A 111 -22.35 -3.43 13.69
N SER A 112 -22.64 -2.61 12.67
CA SER A 112 -23.99 -2.31 12.18
C SER A 112 -24.51 -3.27 11.10
N GLY A 113 -23.80 -4.37 10.83
CA GLY A 113 -24.21 -5.39 9.84
C GLY A 113 -23.97 -5.01 8.37
N VAL A 114 -23.18 -3.97 8.10
CA VAL A 114 -22.87 -3.54 6.72
C VAL A 114 -21.61 -4.28 6.25
N PRO A 115 -21.70 -5.10 5.19
CA PRO A 115 -20.53 -5.80 4.67
C PRO A 115 -19.65 -4.85 3.86
N PHE A 116 -18.34 -5.04 3.96
CA PHE A 116 -17.36 -4.26 3.21
C PHE A 116 -16.10 -5.08 2.91
N SER A 117 -15.39 -4.71 1.86
CA SER A 117 -14.13 -5.34 1.46
C SER A 117 -13.01 -4.32 1.42
N VAL A 118 -11.84 -4.73 1.89
CA VAL A 118 -10.58 -4.03 1.62
C VAL A 118 -9.85 -4.79 0.52
N VAL A 119 -9.67 -4.14 -0.63
CA VAL A 119 -8.96 -4.68 -1.80
C VAL A 119 -7.57 -4.04 -1.85
N GLY A 120 -6.52 -4.85 -1.96
CA GLY A 120 -5.16 -4.32 -2.10
C GLY A 120 -4.79 -4.06 -3.54
N ALA A 121 -4.20 -2.89 -3.78
CA ALA A 121 -3.55 -2.55 -5.05
C ALA A 121 -2.21 -3.32 -5.19
N ARG A 122 -1.27 -2.77 -5.97
CA ARG A 122 0.08 -3.32 -6.09
C ARG A 122 0.83 -3.25 -4.74
N PRO A 123 1.16 -4.38 -4.11
CA PRO A 123 1.99 -4.39 -2.90
C PRO A 123 3.44 -4.07 -3.25
N PHE A 124 4.21 -3.58 -2.28
CA PHE A 124 5.62 -3.18 -2.42
C PHE A 124 5.87 -2.06 -3.43
N SER A 125 4.84 -1.28 -3.78
CA SER A 125 5.00 -0.19 -4.73
C SER A 125 5.98 0.86 -4.22
N LYS A 126 6.92 1.26 -5.06
CA LYS A 126 7.89 2.34 -4.79
C LYS A 126 7.56 3.63 -5.57
N GLY A 127 6.34 3.71 -6.09
CA GLY A 127 5.87 4.82 -6.92
C GLY A 127 6.52 4.96 -8.30
N GLY A 128 5.91 5.85 -9.08
CA GLY A 128 6.39 6.29 -10.38
C GLY A 128 6.20 5.31 -11.53
N ASN A 129 6.71 5.72 -12.69
CA ASN A 129 6.43 5.09 -13.98
C ASN A 129 7.51 4.11 -14.48
N SER A 130 8.42 3.66 -13.61
CA SER A 130 9.49 2.72 -13.98
C SER A 130 9.19 1.31 -13.50
N TRP A 131 8.80 0.42 -14.42
CA TRP A 131 8.56 -0.99 -14.13
C TRP A 131 9.84 -1.84 -14.17
N THR A 132 10.81 -1.46 -15.01
CA THR A 132 11.98 -2.30 -15.34
C THR A 132 12.78 -2.72 -14.11
N ASP A 133 12.92 -1.83 -13.13
CA ASP A 133 13.72 -2.08 -11.93
C ASP A 133 13.08 -3.12 -11.00
N VAL A 134 11.77 -3.28 -11.07
CA VAL A 134 10.95 -4.12 -10.20
C VAL A 134 10.37 -5.34 -10.91
N ALA A 135 10.52 -5.41 -12.24
CA ALA A 135 9.92 -6.43 -13.09
C ALA A 135 10.19 -7.86 -12.59
N THR A 136 11.45 -8.20 -12.34
CA THR A 136 11.82 -9.54 -11.84
C THR A 136 11.12 -9.88 -10.52
N PHE A 137 11.01 -8.92 -9.59
CA PHE A 137 10.35 -9.17 -8.31
C PHE A 137 8.87 -9.52 -8.51
N TYR A 138 8.17 -8.75 -9.35
CA TYR A 138 6.75 -8.98 -9.60
C TYR A 138 6.47 -10.23 -10.43
N ILE A 139 7.33 -10.59 -11.37
CA ILE A 139 7.26 -11.87 -12.09
C ILE A 139 7.44 -13.02 -11.09
N ASP A 140 8.51 -13.00 -10.29
CA ASP A 140 8.85 -14.11 -9.39
C ASP A 140 7.84 -14.29 -8.25
N LYS A 141 7.26 -13.19 -7.72
CA LYS A 141 6.39 -13.22 -6.52
C LYS A 141 4.91 -13.19 -6.80
N TYR A 142 4.52 -12.56 -7.89
CA TYR A 142 3.12 -12.33 -8.20
C TYR A 142 2.75 -12.82 -9.59
N ASP A 143 3.69 -13.29 -10.42
CA ASP A 143 3.44 -13.62 -11.83
C ASP A 143 2.90 -12.39 -12.60
N VAL A 144 3.32 -11.17 -12.24
CA VAL A 144 2.85 -9.91 -12.84
C VAL A 144 3.89 -9.33 -13.78
N TYR A 145 3.49 -9.08 -15.03
CA TYR A 145 4.44 -8.78 -16.13
C TYR A 145 4.57 -7.29 -16.49
N GLY A 146 3.76 -6.41 -15.89
CA GLY A 146 3.76 -4.99 -16.24
C GLY A 146 2.65 -4.20 -15.56
N PHE A 147 2.65 -2.88 -15.78
CA PHE A 147 1.59 -1.99 -15.30
C PHE A 147 0.20 -2.42 -15.79
N SER A 148 0.04 -2.85 -17.05
CA SER A 148 -1.27 -3.26 -17.58
C SER A 148 -1.81 -4.54 -16.92
N ASP A 149 -0.96 -5.53 -16.67
CA ASP A 149 -1.34 -6.76 -15.95
C ASP A 149 -1.66 -6.46 -14.49
N SER A 150 -0.82 -5.63 -13.84
CA SER A 150 -1.08 -5.11 -12.50
C SER A 150 -2.44 -4.40 -12.41
N ALA A 151 -2.72 -3.46 -13.31
CA ALA A 151 -3.97 -2.71 -13.36
C ALA A 151 -5.18 -3.63 -13.55
N TYR A 152 -5.05 -4.63 -14.44
CA TYR A 152 -6.09 -5.62 -14.65
C TYR A 152 -6.39 -6.40 -13.37
N ARG A 153 -5.35 -6.89 -12.67
CA ARG A 153 -5.52 -7.65 -11.42
C ARG A 153 -6.17 -6.83 -10.32
N ILE A 154 -5.75 -5.57 -10.14
CA ILE A 154 -6.37 -4.65 -9.16
C ILE A 154 -7.85 -4.46 -9.50
N ALA A 155 -8.17 -4.14 -10.77
CA ALA A 155 -9.54 -3.94 -11.19
C ALA A 155 -10.39 -5.21 -11.06
N GLN A 156 -9.85 -6.40 -11.34
CA GLN A 156 -10.55 -7.67 -11.13
C GLN A 156 -10.80 -7.95 -9.65
N ALA A 157 -9.82 -7.67 -8.77
CA ALA A 157 -9.99 -7.84 -7.33
C ALA A 157 -11.13 -6.94 -6.79
N VAL A 158 -11.31 -5.74 -7.34
CA VAL A 158 -12.46 -4.87 -7.02
C VAL A 158 -13.76 -5.44 -7.62
N LYS A 159 -13.78 -5.78 -8.90
CA LYS A 159 -14.99 -6.19 -9.63
C LYS A 159 -15.59 -7.52 -9.17
N THR A 160 -14.77 -8.38 -8.58
CA THR A 160 -15.18 -9.70 -8.09
C THR A 160 -15.72 -9.67 -6.66
N GLN A 161 -15.73 -8.51 -5.99
CA GLN A 161 -16.34 -8.39 -4.68
C GLN A 161 -17.86 -8.56 -4.75
N PRO A 162 -18.50 -9.09 -3.68
CA PRO A 162 -19.95 -9.14 -3.60
C PRO A 162 -20.57 -7.77 -3.81
N GLN A 163 -21.69 -7.71 -4.54
CA GLN A 163 -22.32 -6.45 -4.96
C GLN A 163 -22.78 -5.61 -3.76
N GLU A 164 -23.13 -6.26 -2.66
CA GLU A 164 -23.55 -5.64 -1.40
C GLU A 164 -22.40 -5.03 -0.61
N ASN A 165 -21.15 -5.39 -0.91
CA ASN A 165 -19.99 -4.89 -0.17
C ASN A 165 -19.65 -3.47 -0.58
N THR A 166 -19.46 -2.60 0.41
CA THR A 166 -18.70 -1.36 0.18
C THR A 166 -17.23 -1.72 -0.06
N VAL A 167 -16.65 -1.33 -1.19
CA VAL A 167 -15.25 -1.66 -1.51
C VAL A 167 -14.34 -0.46 -1.19
N ILE A 168 -13.33 -0.70 -0.36
CA ILE A 168 -12.23 0.22 -0.07
C ILE A 168 -10.97 -0.32 -0.73
N VAL A 169 -10.18 0.56 -1.36
CA VAL A 169 -8.89 0.17 -1.94
C VAL A 169 -7.76 0.63 -1.01
N ALA A 170 -6.83 -0.28 -0.71
CA ALA A 170 -5.61 -0.02 0.02
C ALA A 170 -4.41 -0.15 -0.93
N ALA A 171 -3.57 0.86 -1.01
CA ALA A 171 -2.36 0.86 -1.83
C ALA A 171 -1.15 1.31 -1.00
N HIS A 172 0.08 0.94 -1.36
CA HIS A 172 1.23 1.56 -0.68
C HIS A 172 1.55 2.95 -1.25
N ASN A 173 1.14 3.24 -2.47
CA ASN A 173 1.31 4.55 -3.08
C ASN A 173 0.01 4.93 -3.82
N GLY A 174 -0.26 6.23 -3.95
CA GLY A 174 -1.48 6.71 -4.62
C GLY A 174 -1.42 6.57 -6.14
N PRO A 175 -2.54 6.74 -6.86
CA PRO A 175 -2.55 6.69 -8.31
C PRO A 175 -1.78 7.87 -8.91
N SER A 176 -1.26 7.70 -10.13
CA SER A 176 -0.81 8.85 -10.92
C SER A 176 -2.00 9.71 -11.38
N GLY A 177 -1.70 10.90 -11.89
CA GLY A 177 -2.65 11.98 -12.15
C GLY A 177 -2.75 12.97 -10.99
N LEU A 178 -2.25 12.61 -9.79
CA LEU A 178 -2.38 13.38 -8.55
C LEU A 178 -1.05 13.98 -8.05
N GLY A 179 -0.07 14.18 -8.94
CA GLY A 179 1.31 14.56 -8.57
C GLY A 179 1.93 15.70 -9.36
N SER A 180 1.13 16.66 -9.86
CA SER A 180 1.61 17.76 -10.73
C SER A 180 2.65 18.67 -10.07
N SER A 181 2.56 18.86 -8.76
CA SER A 181 3.37 19.76 -7.93
C SER A 181 3.92 19.01 -6.72
N HIS A 182 5.01 19.51 -6.12
CA HIS A 182 5.64 18.88 -4.94
C HIS A 182 4.71 18.67 -3.74
N HIS A 183 3.70 19.53 -3.58
CA HIS A 183 2.75 19.51 -2.48
C HIS A 183 1.50 18.69 -2.78
N ASP A 184 1.37 18.16 -3.99
CA ASP A 184 0.26 17.27 -4.34
C ASP A 184 0.45 15.91 -3.69
N ILE A 185 -0.66 15.19 -3.49
CA ILE A 185 -0.72 13.95 -2.71
C ILE A 185 0.21 12.85 -3.24
N CYS A 186 0.48 12.84 -4.57
CA CYS A 186 1.44 11.95 -5.24
C CYS A 186 2.65 12.70 -5.84
N GLY A 187 2.89 13.93 -5.42
CA GLY A 187 3.92 14.81 -5.99
C GLY A 187 5.35 14.47 -5.53
N ALA A 188 6.24 14.18 -6.49
CA ALA A 188 7.66 13.95 -6.23
C ALA A 188 8.32 15.21 -5.69
N ASP A 189 8.88 15.14 -4.49
CA ASP A 189 9.56 16.24 -3.81
C ASP A 189 11.08 16.01 -3.61
N PHE A 190 11.58 14.89 -4.13
CA PHE A 190 12.98 14.50 -4.09
C PHE A 190 13.73 14.74 -5.41
N LYS A 191 13.06 15.34 -6.39
CA LYS A 191 13.64 15.75 -7.68
C LYS A 191 13.62 17.28 -7.79
N PRO A 192 14.57 17.90 -8.54
CA PRO A 192 14.60 19.35 -8.73
C PRO A 192 13.36 19.92 -9.41
N LYS A 193 12.71 19.13 -10.28
CA LYS A 193 11.41 19.44 -10.86
C LYS A 193 10.38 18.55 -10.20
N ALA A 194 9.23 19.12 -9.87
CA ALA A 194 8.05 18.35 -9.50
C ALA A 194 7.70 17.38 -10.63
N GLY A 195 7.00 16.31 -10.27
CA GLY A 195 6.53 15.33 -11.22
C GLY A 195 5.72 14.28 -10.50
N ASP A 196 4.87 13.62 -11.27
CA ASP A 196 3.99 12.61 -10.74
C ASP A 196 4.79 11.37 -10.28
N HIS A 197 4.60 11.00 -9.02
CA HIS A 197 5.16 9.78 -8.45
C HIS A 197 4.10 8.74 -8.10
N GLY A 198 2.85 8.96 -8.48
CA GLY A 198 1.78 7.99 -8.33
C GLY A 198 2.00 6.74 -9.19
N ASP A 199 1.14 5.75 -8.95
CA ASP A 199 1.12 4.44 -9.58
C ASP A 199 0.22 4.44 -10.84
N PRO A 200 0.79 4.29 -12.05
CA PRO A 200 0.01 4.27 -13.30
C PRO A 200 -0.98 3.13 -13.43
N ASP A 201 -0.65 1.99 -12.83
CA ASP A 201 -1.52 0.82 -12.76
C ASP A 201 -2.71 1.01 -11.82
N LEU A 202 -2.54 1.76 -10.72
CA LEU A 202 -3.67 2.09 -9.85
C LEU A 202 -4.60 3.10 -10.53
N GLU A 203 -4.06 4.15 -11.18
CA GLU A 203 -4.85 5.08 -12.00
C GLU A 203 -5.68 4.32 -13.05
N THR A 204 -5.01 3.46 -13.82
CA THR A 204 -5.65 2.65 -14.86
C THR A 204 -6.72 1.70 -14.28
N ALA A 205 -6.43 1.06 -13.15
CA ALA A 205 -7.38 0.16 -12.50
C ALA A 205 -8.63 0.89 -12.03
N MET A 206 -8.49 2.08 -11.44
CA MET A 206 -9.62 2.90 -11.02
C MET A 206 -10.48 3.34 -12.21
N GLY A 207 -9.86 3.71 -13.33
CA GLY A 207 -10.60 3.97 -14.57
C GLY A 207 -11.38 2.75 -15.08
N TYR A 208 -10.83 1.54 -14.98
CA TYR A 208 -11.55 0.31 -15.32
C TYR A 208 -12.73 0.01 -14.38
N VAL A 209 -12.58 0.31 -13.09
CA VAL A 209 -13.63 0.14 -12.07
C VAL A 209 -14.78 1.11 -12.34
N GLU A 210 -14.47 2.40 -12.53
CA GLU A 210 -15.43 3.44 -12.85
C GLU A 210 -16.18 3.13 -14.15
N ALA A 211 -15.48 2.73 -15.22
CA ALA A 211 -16.11 2.36 -16.49
C ALA A 211 -17.05 1.14 -16.39
N SER A 212 -16.96 0.36 -15.30
CA SER A 212 -17.89 -0.75 -15.01
C SER A 212 -19.07 -0.35 -14.12
N GLY A 213 -19.21 0.94 -13.80
CA GLY A 213 -20.29 1.46 -12.97
C GLY A 213 -20.14 1.17 -11.48
N LEU A 214 -18.98 0.69 -11.04
CA LEU A 214 -18.69 0.47 -9.62
C LEU A 214 -18.12 1.74 -9.00
N HIS A 215 -18.51 1.99 -7.75
CA HIS A 215 -18.04 3.14 -6.99
C HIS A 215 -17.16 2.67 -5.82
N VAL A 216 -15.97 3.24 -5.72
CA VAL A 216 -15.03 3.04 -4.61
C VAL A 216 -14.99 4.33 -3.80
N PRO A 217 -15.65 4.42 -2.63
CA PRO A 217 -15.68 5.67 -1.87
C PRO A 217 -14.34 6.08 -1.28
N LEU A 218 -13.41 5.14 -1.08
CA LEU A 218 -12.12 5.39 -0.44
C LEU A 218 -11.00 4.59 -1.12
N VAL A 219 -9.97 5.31 -1.53
CA VAL A 219 -8.65 4.77 -1.87
C VAL A 219 -7.66 5.33 -0.85
N THR A 220 -7.12 4.48 0.01
CA THR A 220 -6.17 4.89 1.04
C THR A 220 -4.77 4.36 0.76
N PHE A 221 -3.76 5.17 1.03
CA PHE A 221 -2.37 4.83 0.74
C PHE A 221 -1.34 5.51 1.63
N GLY A 222 -0.06 5.26 1.35
CA GLY A 222 1.10 5.72 2.11
C GLY A 222 2.23 6.22 1.19
N HIS A 223 3.49 5.95 1.57
CA HIS A 223 4.74 6.21 0.85
C HIS A 223 5.12 7.70 0.69
N MET A 224 4.18 8.52 0.26
CA MET A 224 4.42 9.95 0.02
C MET A 224 4.29 10.73 1.33
N HIS A 225 5.34 10.74 2.15
CA HIS A 225 5.37 11.33 3.51
C HIS A 225 4.97 12.82 3.58
N GLU A 226 4.08 13.20 4.50
CA GLU A 226 3.51 14.55 4.66
C GLU A 226 4.54 15.69 4.60
N SER A 227 5.59 15.61 5.42
CA SER A 227 6.62 16.64 5.47
C SER A 227 7.49 16.59 4.22
N LEU A 228 7.54 17.67 3.43
CA LEU A 228 8.31 17.72 2.18
C LEU A 228 9.83 17.70 2.43
N LYS A 229 10.59 17.11 1.49
CA LYS A 229 12.05 16.97 1.60
C LYS A 229 12.76 18.32 1.57
N PHE A 230 12.24 19.25 0.78
CA PHE A 230 12.80 20.58 0.63
C PHE A 230 11.82 21.64 1.15
N GLY A 231 12.31 22.44 2.10
CA GLY A 231 11.52 23.48 2.75
C GLY A 231 10.63 22.92 3.88
N LYS A 232 10.33 23.76 4.87
CA LYS A 232 9.45 23.40 6.00
C LYS A 232 7.97 23.45 5.57
N LYS A 233 7.61 22.68 4.56
CA LYS A 233 6.26 22.65 3.97
C LYS A 233 5.70 21.23 4.05
N THR A 234 4.37 21.12 3.96
CA THR A 234 3.64 19.86 4.00
C THR A 234 2.93 19.59 2.67
N ARG A 235 2.66 18.31 2.44
CA ARG A 235 1.87 17.77 1.33
C ARG A 235 0.37 17.80 1.65
N ASN A 236 -0.47 17.96 0.64
CA ASN A 236 -1.90 17.69 0.73
C ASN A 236 -2.11 16.18 0.94
N MET A 237 -2.70 15.79 2.07
CA MET A 237 -2.87 14.36 2.41
C MET A 237 -4.25 13.81 2.02
N ILE A 238 -5.12 14.66 1.50
CA ILE A 238 -6.47 14.27 1.05
C ILE A 238 -6.75 14.93 -0.29
N GLU A 239 -7.30 14.16 -1.20
CA GLU A 239 -7.88 14.64 -2.45
C GLU A 239 -9.23 13.96 -2.70
N ILE A 240 -10.17 14.67 -3.32
CA ILE A 240 -11.50 14.12 -3.64
C ILE A 240 -11.66 14.21 -5.15
N HIS A 241 -11.91 13.07 -5.79
CA HIS A 241 -12.17 13.04 -7.22
C HIS A 241 -13.45 13.84 -7.53
N PRO A 242 -13.41 14.85 -8.41
CA PRO A 242 -14.53 15.75 -8.61
C PRO A 242 -15.78 15.04 -9.15
N ASP A 243 -15.60 14.08 -10.05
CA ASP A 243 -16.73 13.40 -10.70
C ASP A 243 -17.26 12.20 -9.91
N THR A 244 -16.38 11.29 -9.47
CA THR A 244 -16.79 10.08 -8.75
C THR A 244 -17.04 10.30 -7.26
N GLY A 245 -16.50 11.36 -6.66
CA GLY A 245 -16.53 11.56 -5.21
C GLY A 245 -15.61 10.63 -4.41
N THR A 246 -14.76 9.84 -5.10
CA THR A 246 -13.76 8.96 -4.46
C THR A 246 -12.82 9.80 -3.61
N VAL A 247 -12.66 9.44 -2.33
CA VAL A 247 -11.67 10.06 -1.45
C VAL A 247 -10.34 9.33 -1.59
N TYR A 248 -9.30 10.08 -1.93
CA TYR A 248 -7.90 9.66 -1.87
C TYR A 248 -7.31 10.14 -0.56
N LEU A 249 -6.92 9.21 0.32
CA LEU A 249 -6.37 9.51 1.63
C LEU A 249 -4.95 8.95 1.73
N ASN A 250 -3.97 9.84 1.88
CA ASN A 250 -2.60 9.47 2.19
C ASN A 250 -2.40 9.50 3.72
N THR A 251 -1.88 8.41 4.26
CA THR A 251 -1.72 8.17 5.70
C THR A 251 -0.28 8.19 6.17
N ALA A 252 0.67 8.54 5.28
CA ALA A 252 2.09 8.68 5.58
C ALA A 252 2.41 9.97 6.39
N VAL A 253 1.78 10.12 7.55
CA VAL A 253 1.98 11.24 8.49
C VAL A 253 2.98 10.79 9.57
N VAL A 254 4.21 10.58 9.14
CA VAL A 254 5.31 10.11 9.99
C VAL A 254 6.56 10.96 9.78
N PRO A 255 7.45 11.05 10.79
CA PRO A 255 8.76 11.66 10.59
C PRO A 255 9.47 11.01 9.41
N ARG A 256 10.07 11.81 8.52
CA ARG A 256 10.90 11.27 7.44
C ARG A 256 12.12 10.56 8.03
N VAL A 257 12.35 9.33 7.58
CA VAL A 257 13.49 8.45 7.92
C VAL A 257 14.60 8.60 6.91
#